data_AF-A0A136KJE7-F1
#
_entry.id   AF-A0A136KJE7-F1
#
_cell.length_a   1.000
_cell.length_b   1.000
_cell.length_c   1.000
_cell.angle_alpha   90.00
_cell.angle_beta   90.00
_cell.angle_gamma   90.00
#
_symmetry.space_group_name_H-M   'P 1'
#
loop_
_entity.id
_entity.type
_entity.pdbx_description
1 polymer ?
#
loop_
_entity_poly.entity_id
_entity_poly.type
_entity_poly.pdbx_seq_one_letter_code
_entity_poly.pdbx_strand_id
1 'polypeptide(L)'
;MRYPLLISNPTNILHLTGISIESRDGWALAIEDEIFFFTDARYSDVLNSTKKPNITTQEISATHPLSVRIQKILALKNHNELYYEADNLTVNEMKLLRKKVGCKTEAYGRRSSQAASN
;
A
#
# COMPACT_ATOMS: atom_id res chain seq x y z
N MET A 1 10.01 -0.34 9.00
CA MET A 1 8.80 -1.00 9.56
C MET A 1 8.87 -2.51 9.33
N ARG A 2 8.65 -3.37 10.34
CA ARG A 2 8.69 -4.84 10.16
C ARG A 2 7.49 -5.39 9.36
N TYR A 3 6.39 -4.65 9.32
CA TYR A 3 5.14 -5.08 8.71
C TYR A 3 4.80 -4.21 7.49
N PRO A 4 4.41 -4.81 6.34
CA PRO A 4 4.00 -4.07 5.16
C PRO A 4 2.76 -3.22 5.41
N LEU A 5 2.84 -1.92 5.11
CA LEU A 5 1.73 -0.99 5.24
C LEU A 5 1.37 -0.39 3.88
N LEU A 6 0.12 -0.57 3.46
CA LEU A 6 -0.48 0.09 2.31
C LEU A 6 -1.08 1.43 2.74
N ILE A 7 -0.48 2.50 2.26
CA ILE A 7 -0.92 3.88 2.38
C ILE A 7 -1.71 4.24 1.13
N SER A 8 -2.87 4.85 1.35
CA SER A 8 -3.84 5.25 0.34
C SER A 8 -4.23 6.72 0.50
N ASN A 9 -4.05 7.31 1.68
CA ASN A 9 -4.31 8.72 1.95
C ASN A 9 -3.28 9.60 1.21
N PRO A 10 -3.71 10.54 0.34
CA PRO A 10 -2.79 11.37 -0.45
C PRO A 10 -1.86 12.24 0.39
N THR A 11 -2.33 12.73 1.54
CA THR A 11 -1.51 13.52 2.48
C THR A 11 -0.40 12.67 3.07
N ASN A 12 -0.69 11.42 3.45
CA ASN A 12 0.32 10.50 3.99
C ASN A 12 1.30 10.04 2.90
N ILE A 13 0.81 9.83 1.68
CA ILE A 13 1.66 9.55 0.51
C ILE A 13 2.63 10.71 0.28
N LEU A 14 2.14 11.96 0.24
CA LEU A 14 2.98 13.14 0.09
C LEU A 14 4.02 13.25 1.20
N HIS A 15 3.61 13.03 2.46
CA HIS A 15 4.51 13.08 3.60
C HIS A 15 5.65 12.04 3.52
N LEU A 16 5.34 10.80 3.11
CA LEU A 16 6.30 9.70 3.04
C LEU A 16 7.19 9.76 1.80
N THR A 17 6.63 10.14 0.65
CA THR A 17 7.30 10.03 -0.64
C THR A 17 7.78 11.37 -1.19
N GLY A 18 7.21 12.48 -0.74
CA GLY A 18 7.35 13.80 -1.37
C GLY A 18 6.64 13.91 -2.72
N ILE A 19 5.87 12.89 -3.13
CA ILE A 19 5.12 12.87 -4.38
C ILE A 19 3.75 13.45 -4.11
N SER A 20 3.40 14.51 -4.84
CA SER A 20 2.05 15.04 -4.85
C SER A 20 1.24 14.35 -5.95
N ILE A 21 0.11 13.77 -5.56
CA ILE A 21 -0.89 13.23 -6.46
C ILE A 21 -2.21 13.94 -6.19
N GLU A 22 -2.95 14.19 -7.26
CA GLU A 22 -4.31 14.66 -7.11
C GLU A 22 -5.20 13.50 -6.70
N SER A 23 -6.05 13.72 -5.70
CA SER A 23 -7.06 12.75 -5.30
C SER A 23 -6.50 11.34 -4.99
N ARG A 24 -7.28 10.29 -5.27
CA ARG A 24 -7.03 8.89 -4.92
C ARG A 24 -6.40 8.10 -6.07
N ASP A 25 -5.54 8.76 -6.84
CA ASP A 25 -4.87 8.22 -8.05
C ASP A 25 -3.50 7.56 -7.77
N GLY A 26 -3.19 7.30 -6.50
CA GLY A 26 -1.95 6.65 -6.13
C GLY A 26 -1.98 5.98 -4.76
N TRP A 27 -1.06 5.05 -4.59
CA TRP A 27 -0.88 4.24 -3.38
C TRP A 27 0.61 4.12 -3.08
N ALA A 28 0.95 3.97 -1.81
CA ALA A 28 2.32 3.62 -1.41
C ALA A 28 2.30 2.36 -0.55
N LEU A 29 3.20 1.43 -0.81
CA LEU A 29 3.46 0.27 0.05
C LEU A 29 4.81 0.48 0.72
N ALA A 30 4.80 0.69 2.03
CA ALA A 30 6.01 0.80 2.83
C ALA A 30 6.37 -0.57 3.42
N ILE A 31 7.59 -1.04 3.17
CA ILE A 31 8.14 -2.29 3.72
C ILE A 31 9.57 -2.01 4.16
N GLU A 32 9.88 -2.25 5.43
CA GLU A 32 11.22 -2.02 5.98
C GLU A 32 11.66 -0.57 5.75
N ASP A 33 12.69 -0.35 4.91
CA ASP A 33 13.25 0.94 4.51
C ASP A 33 12.96 1.29 3.04
N GLU A 34 12.09 0.52 2.38
CA GLU A 34 11.71 0.69 0.98
C GLU A 34 10.25 1.16 0.85
N ILE A 35 10.00 2.00 -0.14
CA ILE A 35 8.66 2.44 -0.53
C ILE A 35 8.41 2.07 -1.98
N PHE A 36 7.30 1.40 -2.24
CA PHE A 36 6.79 1.14 -3.58
C PHE A 36 5.63 2.08 -3.85
N PHE A 37 5.79 3.00 -4.79
CA PHE A 37 4.75 3.94 -5.17
C PHE A 37 4.03 3.43 -6.42
N PHE A 38 2.69 3.42 -6.38
CA PHE A 38 1.84 2.94 -7.47
C PHE A 38 0.94 4.06 -7.97
N THR A 39 0.88 4.23 -9.28
CA THR A 39 -0.05 5.15 -9.97
C THR A 39 -0.26 4.68 -11.41
N ASP A 40 -1.17 5.30 -12.14
CA ASP A 40 -1.42 4.95 -13.55
C ASP A 40 -0.59 5.79 -14.52
N ALA A 41 -0.70 5.48 -15.82
CA ALA A 41 0.06 6.11 -16.89
C ALA A 41 -0.14 7.64 -17.03
N ARG A 42 -1.24 8.20 -16.49
CA ARG A 42 -1.48 9.67 -16.50
C ARG A 42 -0.42 10.42 -15.70
N TYR A 43 0.19 9.74 -14.73
CA TYR A 43 1.26 10.26 -13.87
C TYR A 43 2.65 9.77 -14.30
N SER A 44 2.85 9.52 -15.60
CA SER A 44 4.13 9.05 -16.15
C SER A 44 5.32 9.94 -15.80
N ASP A 45 5.13 11.26 -15.68
CA ASP A 45 6.17 12.18 -15.22
C ASP A 45 6.65 11.82 -13.80
N VAL A 46 5.74 11.46 -12.89
CA VAL A 46 6.07 11.02 -11.53
C VAL A 46 6.82 9.68 -11.56
N LEU A 47 6.36 8.75 -12.41
CA LEU A 47 6.99 7.44 -12.59
C LEU A 47 8.45 7.56 -13.03
N ASN A 48 8.74 8.51 -13.93
CA ASN A 48 10.07 8.70 -14.53
C ASN A 48 11.00 9.65 -13.75
N SER A 49 10.44 10.62 -13.01
CA SER A 49 11.22 11.67 -12.34
C SER A 49 11.65 11.32 -10.92
N THR A 50 11.03 10.32 -10.28
CA THR A 50 11.37 9.90 -8.92
C THR A 50 12.75 9.23 -8.89
N LYS A 51 13.76 9.93 -8.36
CA LYS A 51 15.15 9.44 -8.24
C LYS A 51 15.58 9.08 -6.81
N LYS A 52 14.62 8.97 -5.89
CA LYS A 52 14.93 8.64 -4.49
C LYS A 52 15.34 7.17 -4.38
N PRO A 53 16.50 6.84 -3.77
CA PRO A 53 17.05 5.48 -3.78
C PRO A 53 16.17 4.46 -3.06
N ASN A 54 15.32 4.91 -2.14
CA ASN A 54 14.41 4.09 -1.36
C ASN A 54 12.98 4.07 -1.92
N ILE A 55 12.72 4.69 -3.08
CA ILE A 55 11.39 4.71 -3.69
C ILE A 55 11.45 4.06 -5.07
N THR A 56 10.68 2.98 -5.24
CA THR A 56 10.45 2.33 -6.53
C THR A 56 9.05 2.68 -7.04
N THR A 57 8.97 3.35 -8.18
CA THR A 57 7.71 3.68 -8.84
C THR A 57 7.23 2.51 -9.72
N GLN A 58 5.93 2.24 -9.72
CA GLN A 58 5.31 1.18 -10.52
C GLN A 58 4.00 1.65 -11.14
N GLU A 59 3.88 1.45 -12.45
CA GLU A 59 2.61 1.68 -13.13
C GLU A 59 1.61 0.55 -12.83
N ILE A 60 0.38 0.95 -12.50
CA ILE A 60 -0.80 0.08 -12.42
C ILE A 60 -1.69 0.27 -13.64
N SER A 61 -2.30 -0.82 -14.07
CA SER A 61 -3.23 -0.84 -15.20
C SER A 61 -4.24 -1.98 -15.06
N ALA A 62 -5.20 -2.07 -15.99
CA ALA A 62 -6.15 -3.18 -15.99
C ALA A 62 -5.47 -4.56 -16.11
N THR A 63 -4.36 -4.65 -16.87
CA THR A 63 -3.59 -5.89 -17.03
C THR A 63 -2.67 -6.16 -15.83
N HIS A 64 -2.25 -5.11 -15.13
CA HIS A 64 -1.38 -5.18 -13.96
C HIS A 64 -1.97 -4.39 -12.78
N PRO A 65 -3.07 -4.88 -12.17
CA PRO A 65 -3.76 -4.13 -11.13
C PRO A 65 -2.95 -4.07 -9.84
N LEU A 66 -3.24 -3.08 -8.99
CA LEU A 66 -2.59 -2.83 -7.70
C LEU A 66 -2.43 -4.12 -6.86
N SER A 67 -3.50 -4.90 -6.72
CA SER A 67 -3.48 -6.16 -5.94
C SER A 67 -2.45 -7.17 -6.44
N VAL A 68 -2.23 -7.25 -7.76
CA VAL A 68 -1.22 -8.16 -8.36
C VAL A 68 0.20 -7.64 -8.10
N ARG A 69 0.41 -6.33 -8.18
CA ARG A 69 1.71 -5.71 -7.88
C ARG A 69 2.08 -5.94 -6.41
N ILE A 70 1.16 -5.65 -5.50
CA ILE A 70 1.36 -5.85 -4.06
C ILE A 70 1.64 -7.33 -3.74
N GLN A 71 0.84 -8.25 -4.29
CA GLN A 71 1.05 -9.68 -4.07
C GLN A 71 2.47 -10.13 -4.48
N LYS A 72 2.96 -9.68 -5.63
CA LYS A 72 4.32 -10.00 -6.10
C LYS A 72 5.39 -9.47 -5.14
N ILE A 73 5.27 -8.22 -4.69
CA ILE A 73 6.24 -7.61 -3.77
C ILE A 73 6.27 -8.35 -2.43
N LEU A 74 5.10 -8.65 -1.86
CA LEU A 74 5.01 -9.36 -0.60
C LEU A 74 5.58 -10.78 -0.69
N ALA A 75 5.31 -11.49 -1.79
CA ALA A 75 5.90 -12.80 -2.04
C ALA A 75 7.43 -12.74 -2.15
N LEU A 76 7.97 -11.74 -2.87
CA LEU A 76 9.42 -11.53 -2.98
C LEU A 76 10.08 -11.19 -1.64
N LYS A 77 9.37 -10.48 -0.77
CA LYS A 77 9.84 -10.04 0.54
C LYS A 77 9.44 -10.99 1.69
N ASN A 78 8.89 -12.17 1.38
CA ASN A 78 8.44 -13.17 2.36
C ASN A 78 7.44 -12.65 3.41
N HIS A 79 6.53 -11.77 3.01
CA HIS A 79 5.44 -11.30 3.86
C HIS A 79 4.11 -11.98 3.50
N ASN A 80 3.42 -12.47 4.52
CA ASN A 80 2.10 -13.12 4.39
C ASN A 80 0.95 -12.23 4.88
N GLU A 81 1.25 -11.02 5.32
CA GLU A 81 0.30 -10.08 5.89
C GLU A 81 0.49 -8.71 5.26
N LEU A 82 -0.63 -8.02 5.07
CA LEU A 82 -0.68 -6.63 4.62
C LEU A 82 -1.59 -5.82 5.55
N TYR A 83 -1.04 -4.73 6.08
CA TYR A 83 -1.74 -3.71 6.84
C TYR A 83 -2.12 -2.56 5.92
N TYR A 84 -3.16 -1.80 6.26
CA TYR A 84 -3.67 -0.70 5.42
C TYR A 84 -4.41 0.35 6.24
N GLU A 85 -4.55 1.54 5.68
CA GLU A 85 -5.38 2.61 6.24
C GLU A 85 -6.86 2.31 6.07
N ALA A 86 -7.57 2.10 7.18
CA ALA A 86 -8.97 1.68 7.17
C ALA A 86 -9.91 2.70 6.49
N ASP A 87 -9.61 4.00 6.65
CA ASP A 87 -10.54 5.07 6.27
C ASP A 87 -10.43 5.47 4.79
N ASN A 88 -9.36 5.06 4.11
CA ASN A 88 -9.09 5.48 2.74
C ASN A 88 -8.89 4.34 1.75
N LEU A 89 -9.47 3.17 2.03
CA LEU A 89 -9.73 2.12 1.03
C LEU A 89 -11.23 1.91 0.81
N THR A 90 -11.65 1.74 -0.44
CA THR A 90 -13.02 1.35 -0.77
C THR A 90 -13.26 -0.11 -0.40
N VAL A 91 -14.52 -0.46 -0.18
CA VAL A 91 -14.92 -1.85 0.11
C VAL A 91 -14.48 -2.81 -1.00
N ASN A 92 -14.50 -2.36 -2.26
CA ASN A 92 -14.09 -3.18 -3.40
C ASN A 92 -12.57 -3.43 -3.40
N GLU A 93 -11.76 -2.41 -3.18
CA GLU A 93 -10.30 -2.55 -3.06
C GLU A 93 -9.94 -3.48 -1.91
N MET A 94 -10.58 -3.33 -0.75
CA MET A 94 -10.38 -4.23 0.39
C MET A 94 -10.72 -5.68 0.05
N LYS A 95 -11.85 -5.93 -0.65
CA LYS A 95 -12.23 -7.28 -1.09
C LYS A 95 -11.18 -7.89 -2.04
N LEU A 96 -10.69 -7.10 -3.00
CA LEU A 96 -9.68 -7.56 -3.96
C LEU A 96 -8.34 -7.86 -3.28
N LEU A 97 -7.91 -7.02 -2.35
CA LEU A 97 -6.69 -7.22 -1.57
C LEU A 97 -6.81 -8.45 -0.68
N ARG A 98 -7.93 -8.61 0.05
CA ARG A 98 -8.16 -9.80 0.89
C ARG A 98 -8.14 -11.10 0.08
N LYS A 99 -8.73 -11.11 -1.12
CA LYS A 99 -8.77 -12.29 -1.99
C LYS A 99 -7.38 -12.71 -2.48
N LYS A 100 -6.48 -11.76 -2.76
CA LYS A 100 -5.17 -12.05 -3.38
C LYS A 100 -4.00 -12.11 -2.39
N VAL A 101 -4.09 -11.41 -1.27
CA VAL A 101 -2.92 -11.08 -0.45
C VAL A 101 -3.03 -11.59 1.00
N GLY A 102 -4.24 -11.84 1.52
CA GLY A 102 -4.43 -12.11 2.95
C GLY A 102 -4.22 -10.85 3.78
N CYS A 103 -5.26 -10.03 3.93
CA CYS A 103 -5.17 -8.76 4.67
C CYS A 103 -5.72 -8.88 6.09
N LYS A 104 -4.98 -8.35 7.06
CA LYS A 104 -5.44 -8.12 8.44
C LYS A 104 -5.62 -6.62 8.66
N THR A 105 -6.67 -6.26 9.39
CA THR A 105 -6.96 -4.86 9.72
C THR A 105 -6.25 -4.51 11.04
N GLU A 106 -5.47 -3.44 11.10
CA GLU A 106 -5.12 -2.82 12.38
C GLU A 106 -6.03 -1.62 12.61
N ALA A 107 -6.91 -1.72 13.60
CA ALA A 107 -7.52 -0.54 14.19
C ALA A 107 -6.46 0.11 15.08
N TYR A 108 -5.76 1.12 14.56
CA TYR A 108 -4.94 1.98 15.40
C TYR A 108 -5.87 2.63 16.44
N GLY A 109 -5.85 2.10 17.68
CA GLY A 109 -6.58 2.70 18.81
C GLY A 109 -7.55 1.82 19.61
N ARG A 110 -7.75 0.53 19.30
CA ARG A 110 -8.45 -0.37 20.24
C ARG A 110 -7.63 -1.62 20.53
N ARG A 111 -6.94 -1.59 21.68
CA ARG A 111 -6.50 -2.82 22.34
C ARG A 111 -7.75 -3.64 22.64
N SER A 112 -7.95 -4.73 21.90
CA SER A 112 -8.87 -5.79 22.27
C SER A 112 -8.30 -6.50 23.50
N SER A 113 -8.55 -5.95 24.68
CA SER A 113 -8.49 -6.69 25.93
C SER A 113 -9.64 -7.70 25.93
N GLN A 114 -9.43 -8.90 25.37
CA GLN A 114 -10.15 -10.14 25.71
C GLN A 114 -9.73 -11.28 24.78
N ALA A 115 -8.87 -12.16 25.29
CA ALA A 115 -8.95 -13.61 25.11
C ALA A 115 -7.86 -14.27 25.97
N ALA A 116 -7.97 -14.11 27.28
CA ALA A 116 -7.38 -15.01 28.25
C ALA A 116 -8.50 -15.33 29.23
N SER A 117 -9.33 -16.32 28.89
CA SER A 117 -10.29 -16.94 29.80
C SER A 117 -10.58 -18.35 29.29
N ASN A 118 -10.05 -19.29 30.08
CA ASN A 118 -10.28 -20.74 30.15
C ASN A 118 -9.71 -21.63 29.05
#